data_AF-A0A2A6BVS4-F1
#
_entry.id   AF-A0A2A6BVS4-F1
#
_cell.length_a   1.000
_cell.length_b   1.000
_cell.length_c   1.000
_cell.angle_alpha   90.00
_cell.angle_beta   90.00
_cell.angle_gamma   90.00
#
_symmetry.space_group_name_H-M   'P 1'
#
loop_
_entity.id
_entity.type
_entity.pdbx_description
1 polymer ?
#
loop_
_entity_poly.entity_id
_entity_poly.type
_entity_poly.pdbx_seq_one_letter_code
_entity_poly.pdbx_strand_id
1 'polypeptide(L)'
;MTGMFHNCGSFYNSSDCRISATFSVSSVVEGRLLYALYVVITALELLAIVVMAVLTRITLVDISKGFVGNAARVALMGWQFGWIGETDSPVALLVLSELRFYWIFLCAYMFSAFVIERLFATLFIADYEAQKRTWITTTLFIGIFTICHVEAAFVIFGSTLGSSAMHSVMVAVGVAVVSATISGVAGAVIFKINASRLKRVDDTCDEYTLGMKYQLLENRRAFKLLLLVSSFSSITVVTACVFLTLGIVMVESSPSYSSMMGAFFDAIVTIGSLAVLCIVIFFEKDWRIIIVQRLGLNRWVEISRDSPIINLAPEESVSMHFAELEKHWNRSVSTV
;
A
#
# COMPACT_ATOMS: atom_id res chain seq x y z
N MET A 1 24.64 19.67 -14.87
CA MET A 1 23.68 19.48 -15.97
C MET A 1 23.42 17.98 -16.13
N THR A 2 22.83 17.33 -15.13
CA THR A 2 22.71 15.87 -15.11
C THR A 2 21.46 15.48 -14.34
N GLY A 3 20.32 15.54 -15.04
CA GLY A 3 19.16 14.73 -14.68
C GLY A 3 19.42 13.27 -15.08
N MET A 4 18.77 12.34 -14.38
CA MET A 4 18.88 10.87 -14.52
C MET A 4 18.74 10.32 -15.95
N PHE A 5 18.39 11.16 -16.93
CA PHE A 5 18.07 10.77 -18.30
C PHE A 5 18.77 11.60 -19.41
N HIS A 6 19.55 12.65 -19.11
CA HIS A 6 20.04 13.55 -20.19
C HIS A 6 21.21 12.98 -21.01
N ASN A 7 21.87 11.91 -20.57
CA ASN A 7 22.98 11.31 -21.33
C ASN A 7 22.54 10.42 -22.52
N CYS A 8 21.24 10.20 -22.75
CA CYS A 8 20.79 9.41 -23.91
C CYS A 8 20.54 10.26 -25.17
N GLY A 9 21.02 11.50 -25.19
CA GLY A 9 20.84 12.41 -26.32
C GLY A 9 21.78 12.20 -27.52
N SER A 10 22.88 11.45 -27.40
CA SER A 10 23.79 11.20 -28.54
C SER A 10 24.26 9.77 -28.74
N PHE A 11 23.92 8.85 -27.83
CA PHE A 11 24.26 7.43 -27.95
C PHE A 11 23.09 6.57 -27.47
N TYR A 12 22.06 6.45 -28.30
CA TYR A 12 21.06 5.38 -28.17
C TYR A 12 21.70 3.97 -28.31
N ASN A 13 22.86 3.88 -28.97
CA ASN A 13 23.60 2.64 -29.21
C ASN A 13 24.69 2.29 -28.18
N SER A 14 24.93 3.10 -27.16
CA SER A 14 25.89 2.73 -26.11
C SER A 14 25.18 1.93 -25.01
N SER A 15 25.71 0.74 -24.72
CA SER A 15 25.35 -0.06 -23.54
C SER A 15 25.37 0.76 -22.23
N ASP A 16 26.12 1.86 -22.19
CA ASP A 16 26.28 2.73 -21.03
C ASP A 16 25.06 3.64 -20.78
N CYS A 17 24.22 3.90 -21.78
CA CYS A 17 22.99 4.67 -21.58
C CYS A 17 21.83 3.84 -21.03
N ARG A 18 21.76 2.55 -21.43
CA ARG A 18 20.83 1.58 -20.83
C ARG A 18 21.08 1.39 -19.32
N ILE A 19 22.31 1.68 -18.88
CA ILE A 19 22.79 1.57 -17.49
C ILE A 19 22.35 2.75 -16.59
N SER A 20 22.12 3.95 -17.16
CA SER A 20 21.86 5.18 -16.36
C SER A 20 20.38 5.41 -15.97
N ALA A 21 19.43 4.72 -16.61
CA ALA A 21 18.00 5.00 -16.42
C ALA A 21 17.39 4.53 -15.09
N THR A 22 18.09 3.69 -14.31
CA THR A 22 17.86 3.40 -12.88
C THR A 22 18.75 2.21 -12.55
N PHE A 23 19.90 2.52 -11.93
CA PHE A 23 20.88 1.61 -11.31
C PHE A 23 21.02 0.25 -12.00
N SER A 24 22.11 0.03 -12.74
CA SER A 24 22.36 -1.26 -13.38
C SER A 24 22.21 -2.41 -12.39
N VAL A 25 21.91 -3.61 -12.89
CA VAL A 25 22.04 -4.81 -12.07
C VAL A 25 23.47 -5.31 -12.21
N SER A 26 24.12 -5.65 -11.10
CA SER A 26 25.57 -5.92 -11.06
C SER A 26 25.97 -7.15 -11.89
N SER A 27 25.03 -8.09 -12.08
CA SER A 27 25.15 -9.21 -12.99
C SER A 27 23.85 -9.46 -13.79
N VAL A 28 23.99 -9.94 -15.03
CA VAL A 28 22.86 -10.36 -15.88
C VAL A 28 21.99 -11.43 -15.19
N VAL A 29 22.60 -12.25 -14.33
CA VAL A 29 21.91 -13.30 -13.57
C VAL A 29 21.02 -12.72 -12.48
N GLU A 30 21.55 -11.80 -11.65
CA GLU A 30 20.75 -11.08 -10.65
C GLU A 30 19.58 -10.33 -11.30
N GLY A 31 19.82 -9.73 -12.46
CA GLY A 31 18.80 -8.98 -13.17
C GLY A 31 17.65 -9.86 -13.64
N ARG A 32 17.96 -11.06 -14.14
CA ARG A 32 16.96 -12.05 -14.54
C ARG A 32 16.20 -12.63 -13.34
N LEU A 33 16.88 -12.82 -12.21
CA LEU A 33 16.24 -13.29 -10.97
C LEU A 33 15.26 -12.24 -10.43
N LEU A 34 15.66 -10.98 -10.37
CA LEU A 34 14.77 -9.87 -9.98
C LEU A 34 13.59 -9.77 -10.94
N TYR A 35 13.82 -9.83 -12.25
CA TYR A 35 12.74 -9.84 -13.22
C TYR A 35 11.75 -10.98 -13.00
N ALA A 36 12.24 -12.20 -12.80
CA ALA A 36 11.39 -13.36 -12.51
C ALA A 36 10.56 -13.15 -11.24
N LEU A 37 11.17 -12.59 -10.18
CA LEU A 37 10.49 -12.26 -8.94
C LEU A 37 9.36 -11.24 -9.17
N TYR A 38 9.61 -10.16 -9.91
CA TYR A 38 8.62 -9.14 -10.25
C TYR A 38 7.47 -9.71 -11.09
N VAL A 39 7.76 -10.59 -12.07
CA VAL A 39 6.73 -11.26 -12.88
C VAL A 39 5.85 -12.15 -12.00
N VAL A 40 6.45 -12.95 -11.11
CA VAL A 40 5.70 -13.81 -10.18
C VAL A 40 4.82 -12.98 -9.27
N ILE A 41 5.34 -11.90 -8.69
CA ILE A 41 4.56 -11.04 -7.78
C ILE A 41 3.44 -10.32 -8.52
N THR A 42 3.71 -9.80 -9.71
CA THR A 42 2.67 -9.18 -10.57
C THR A 42 1.56 -10.19 -10.89
N ALA A 43 1.92 -11.45 -11.16
CA ALA A 43 0.95 -12.52 -11.39
C ALA A 43 0.16 -12.89 -10.13
N LEU A 44 0.80 -12.91 -8.96
CA LEU A 44 0.13 -13.13 -7.67
C LEU A 44 -0.83 -12.00 -7.33
N GLU A 45 -0.46 -10.74 -7.58
CA GLU A 45 -1.32 -9.57 -7.41
C GLU A 45 -2.51 -9.61 -8.39
N LEU A 46 -2.28 -9.99 -9.64
CA LEU A 46 -3.36 -10.17 -10.61
C LEU A 46 -4.32 -11.29 -10.19
N LEU A 47 -3.80 -12.42 -9.71
CA LEU A 47 -4.61 -13.51 -9.17
C LEU A 47 -5.42 -13.02 -7.96
N ALA A 48 -4.79 -12.27 -7.05
CA ALA A 48 -5.46 -11.70 -5.90
C ALA A 48 -6.57 -10.72 -6.32
N ILE A 49 -6.35 -9.88 -7.34
CA ILE A 49 -7.38 -9.01 -7.93
C ILE A 49 -8.56 -9.85 -8.44
N VAL A 50 -8.30 -10.90 -9.22
CA VAL A 50 -9.36 -11.76 -9.79
C VAL A 50 -10.15 -12.48 -8.69
N VAL A 51 -9.47 -13.01 -7.68
CA VAL A 51 -10.09 -13.71 -6.56
C VAL A 51 -10.89 -12.74 -5.67
N MET A 52 -10.36 -11.54 -5.43
CA MET A 52 -10.89 -10.53 -4.51
C MET A 52 -11.83 -9.51 -5.17
N ALA A 53 -12.01 -9.53 -6.49
CA ALA A 53 -12.86 -8.60 -7.25
C ALA A 53 -14.31 -8.51 -6.74
N VAL A 54 -14.76 -9.53 -5.99
CA VAL A 54 -16.12 -9.64 -5.44
C VAL A 54 -16.20 -9.23 -3.97
N LEU A 55 -15.07 -9.14 -3.25
CA LEU A 55 -15.05 -9.11 -1.78
C LEU A 55 -15.07 -7.70 -1.18
N THR A 56 -14.21 -6.79 -1.65
CA THR A 56 -14.12 -5.45 -1.05
C THR A 56 -13.44 -4.44 -1.97
N ARG A 57 -14.09 -3.29 -2.19
CA ARG A 57 -13.58 -2.21 -3.05
C ARG A 57 -12.23 -1.64 -2.58
N ILE A 58 -12.00 -1.59 -1.27
CA ILE A 58 -10.78 -1.01 -0.68
C ILE A 58 -9.57 -1.92 -0.92
N THR A 59 -9.71 -3.22 -0.66
CA THR A 59 -8.66 -4.23 -0.90
C THR A 59 -8.33 -4.35 -2.38
N LEU A 60 -9.34 -4.29 -3.25
CA LEU A 60 -9.15 -4.29 -4.69
C LEU A 60 -8.31 -3.08 -5.14
N VAL A 61 -8.62 -1.90 -4.61
CA VAL A 61 -7.86 -0.68 -4.89
C VAL A 61 -6.42 -0.78 -4.39
N ASP A 62 -6.17 -1.42 -3.25
CA ASP A 62 -4.83 -1.63 -2.72
C ASP A 62 -3.98 -2.57 -3.60
N ILE A 63 -4.53 -3.73 -3.97
CA ILE A 63 -3.84 -4.71 -4.82
C ILE A 63 -3.65 -4.16 -6.26
N SER A 64 -4.63 -3.43 -6.78
CA SER A 64 -4.54 -2.82 -8.12
C SER A 64 -3.40 -1.82 -8.24
N LYS A 65 -3.09 -1.10 -7.15
CA LYS A 65 -1.96 -0.18 -7.11
C LYS A 65 -0.62 -0.93 -7.18
N GLY A 66 -0.46 -1.97 -6.35
CA GLY A 66 0.70 -2.87 -6.39
C GLY A 66 0.97 -3.40 -7.78
N PHE A 67 -0.09 -3.90 -8.43
CA PHE A 67 -0.03 -4.41 -9.79
C PHE A 67 0.48 -3.38 -10.80
N VAL A 68 -0.03 -2.13 -10.77
CA VAL A 68 0.42 -1.07 -11.69
C VAL A 68 1.90 -0.74 -11.48
N GLY A 69 2.35 -0.60 -10.24
CA GLY A 69 3.75 -0.31 -9.91
C GLY A 69 4.70 -1.44 -10.35
N ASN A 70 4.34 -2.69 -10.06
CA ASN A 70 5.13 -3.85 -10.43
C ASN A 70 5.14 -4.09 -11.95
N ALA A 71 4.00 -3.92 -12.63
CA ALA A 71 3.92 -4.00 -14.08
C ALA A 71 4.78 -2.93 -14.75
N ALA A 72 4.78 -1.69 -14.24
CA ALA A 72 5.67 -0.63 -14.73
C ALA A 72 7.14 -1.01 -14.56
N ARG A 73 7.52 -1.67 -13.46
CA ARG A 73 8.90 -2.15 -13.25
C ARG A 73 9.28 -3.31 -14.16
N VAL A 74 8.38 -4.28 -14.37
CA VAL A 74 8.57 -5.37 -15.34
C VAL A 74 8.81 -4.81 -16.73
N ALA A 75 8.03 -3.80 -17.14
CA ALA A 75 8.23 -3.12 -18.42
C ALA A 75 9.59 -2.41 -18.50
N LEU A 76 9.99 -1.68 -17.46
CA LEU A 76 11.31 -1.03 -17.39
C LEU A 76 12.45 -2.05 -17.47
N MET A 77 12.35 -3.17 -16.75
CA MET A 77 13.36 -4.24 -16.80
C MET A 77 13.41 -4.91 -18.17
N GLY A 78 12.26 -5.18 -18.79
CA GLY A 78 12.18 -5.73 -20.14
C GLY A 78 12.85 -4.82 -21.18
N TRP A 79 12.73 -3.50 -21.01
CA TRP A 79 13.46 -2.52 -21.82
C TRP A 79 14.97 -2.53 -21.51
N GLN A 80 15.36 -2.55 -20.22
CA GLN A 80 16.77 -2.61 -19.80
C GLN A 80 17.52 -3.84 -20.35
N PHE A 81 16.86 -5.00 -20.43
CA PHE A 81 17.41 -6.22 -21.03
C PHE A 81 17.33 -6.28 -22.56
N GLY A 82 16.69 -5.29 -23.20
CA GLY A 82 16.48 -5.27 -24.65
C GLY A 82 15.48 -6.31 -25.16
N TRP A 83 14.59 -6.82 -24.32
CA TRP A 83 13.52 -7.73 -24.72
C TRP A 83 12.33 -7.00 -25.34
N ILE A 84 12.06 -5.80 -24.82
CA ILE A 84 11.15 -4.85 -25.45
C ILE A 84 12.02 -4.06 -26.43
N GLY A 85 11.65 -4.05 -27.71
CA GLY A 85 12.38 -3.33 -28.75
C GLY A 85 12.65 -1.88 -28.34
N GLU A 86 13.70 -1.29 -28.90
CA GLU A 86 14.04 0.12 -28.64
C GLU A 86 12.80 0.97 -28.88
N THR A 87 12.26 1.52 -27.78
CA THR A 87 11.20 2.48 -27.85
C THR A 87 11.86 3.80 -28.21
N ASP A 88 11.59 4.29 -29.42
CA ASP A 88 12.06 5.61 -29.87
C ASP A 88 11.48 6.77 -29.03
N SER A 89 10.53 6.48 -28.13
CA SER A 89 9.84 7.45 -27.29
C SER A 89 10.47 7.53 -25.88
N PRO A 90 11.33 8.53 -25.59
CA PRO A 90 11.80 8.80 -24.23
C PRO A 90 10.66 9.13 -23.26
N VAL A 91 9.49 9.55 -23.78
CA VAL A 91 8.29 9.84 -22.99
C VAL A 91 7.75 8.57 -22.32
N ALA A 92 7.79 7.42 -23.00
CA ALA A 92 7.29 6.17 -22.43
C ALA A 92 8.10 5.73 -21.20
N LEU A 93 9.42 5.90 -21.23
CA LEU A 93 10.30 5.60 -20.10
C LEU A 93 10.04 6.53 -18.93
N LEU A 94 9.86 7.83 -19.20
CA LEU A 94 9.52 8.80 -18.16
C LEU A 94 8.18 8.49 -17.49
N VAL A 95 7.16 8.11 -18.27
CA VAL A 95 5.85 7.70 -17.73
C VAL A 95 5.97 6.45 -16.87
N LEU A 96 6.71 5.43 -17.31
CA LEU A 96 6.91 4.21 -16.52
C LEU A 96 7.70 4.46 -15.22
N SER A 97 8.71 5.33 -15.28
CA SER A 97 9.46 5.78 -14.10
C SER A 97 8.58 6.57 -13.13
N GLU A 98 7.72 7.44 -13.65
CA GLU A 98 6.75 8.22 -12.87
C GLU A 98 5.77 7.29 -12.15
N LEU A 99 5.14 6.36 -12.87
CA LEU A 99 4.20 5.40 -12.30
C LEU A 99 4.82 4.56 -11.18
N ARG A 100 6.10 4.19 -11.31
CA ARG A 100 6.85 3.47 -10.28
C ARG A 100 6.97 4.29 -8.99
N PHE A 101 7.41 5.55 -9.08
CA PHE A 101 7.56 6.41 -7.91
C PHE A 101 6.20 6.84 -7.32
N TYR A 102 5.24 7.15 -8.18
CA TYR A 102 3.85 7.45 -7.80
C TYR A 102 3.30 6.34 -6.90
N TRP A 103 3.48 5.08 -7.28
CA TRP A 103 3.02 3.95 -6.50
C TRP A 103 3.69 3.85 -5.11
N ILE A 104 5.01 4.06 -5.04
CA ILE A 104 5.75 4.05 -3.76
C ILE A 104 5.20 5.14 -2.82
N PHE A 105 5.00 6.35 -3.34
CA PHE A 105 4.44 7.45 -2.57
C PHE A 105 2.99 7.21 -2.17
N LEU A 106 2.20 6.61 -3.05
CA LEU A 106 0.82 6.25 -2.76
C LEU A 106 0.75 5.33 -1.53
N CYS A 107 1.61 4.32 -1.45
CA CYS A 107 1.72 3.46 -0.27
C CYS A 107 2.03 4.25 1.02
N ALA A 108 2.88 5.28 0.94
CA ALA A 108 3.21 6.12 2.08
C ALA A 108 2.02 6.99 2.54
N TYR A 109 1.31 7.64 1.61
CA TYR A 109 0.23 8.59 1.94
C TYR A 109 -1.15 7.95 2.16
N MET A 110 -1.34 6.69 1.76
CA MET A 110 -2.61 5.99 1.96
C MET A 110 -3.00 5.92 3.43
N PHE A 111 -2.04 5.72 4.33
CA PHE A 111 -2.32 5.74 5.76
C PHE A 111 -2.80 7.10 6.25
N SER A 112 -2.20 8.20 5.77
CA SER A 112 -2.66 9.56 6.07
C SER A 112 -4.12 9.76 5.66
N ALA A 113 -4.51 9.26 4.47
CA ALA A 113 -5.91 9.26 4.02
C ALA A 113 -6.83 8.61 5.05
N PHE A 114 -6.48 7.39 5.46
CA PHE A 114 -7.28 6.61 6.37
C PHE A 114 -7.37 7.26 7.75
N VAL A 115 -6.28 7.82 8.27
CA VAL A 115 -6.29 8.54 9.54
C VAL A 115 -7.22 9.75 9.48
N ILE A 116 -7.20 10.52 8.38
CA ILE A 116 -8.10 11.67 8.20
C ILE A 116 -9.55 11.20 8.04
N GLU A 117 -9.81 10.15 7.28
CA GLU A 117 -11.15 9.60 7.10
C GLU A 117 -11.72 9.03 8.42
N ARG A 118 -10.89 8.34 9.22
CA ARG A 118 -11.25 7.88 10.56
C ARG A 118 -11.43 9.03 11.55
N LEU A 119 -10.68 10.12 11.42
CA LEU A 119 -10.90 11.34 12.21
C LEU A 119 -12.31 11.87 11.95
N PHE A 120 -12.71 11.99 10.69
CA PHE A 120 -14.06 12.41 10.33
C PHE A 120 -15.13 11.43 10.82
N ALA A 121 -14.89 10.12 10.73
CA ALA A 121 -15.80 9.11 11.28
C ALA A 121 -15.98 9.26 12.81
N THR A 122 -14.89 9.53 13.55
CA THR A 122 -14.94 9.78 14.99
C THR A 122 -15.62 11.12 15.33
N LEU A 123 -15.45 12.16 14.51
CA LEU A 123 -16.09 13.47 14.72
C LEU A 123 -17.60 13.43 14.43
N PHE A 124 -18.01 12.74 13.37
CA PHE A 124 -19.40 12.63 12.93
C PHE A 124 -20.06 11.32 13.37
N ILE A 125 -19.63 10.74 14.48
CA ILE A 125 -20.00 9.38 14.87
C ILE A 125 -21.53 9.17 15.00
N ALA A 126 -22.30 10.22 15.31
CA ALA A 126 -23.74 10.16 15.43
C ALA A 126 -24.49 9.90 14.12
N ASP A 127 -23.95 10.36 12.99
CA ASP A 127 -24.65 10.34 11.70
C ASP A 127 -23.73 9.97 10.52
N TYR A 128 -22.50 9.51 10.77
CA TYR A 128 -21.50 9.20 9.74
C TYR A 128 -22.02 8.22 8.69
N GLU A 129 -22.73 7.18 9.12
CA GLU A 129 -23.31 6.17 8.23
C GLU A 129 -24.70 6.53 7.71
N ALA A 130 -25.44 7.39 8.43
CA ALA A 130 -26.78 7.83 8.02
C ALA A 130 -26.72 8.78 6.81
N GLN A 131 -25.68 9.62 6.73
CA GLN A 131 -25.45 10.49 5.59
C GLN A 131 -24.29 9.98 4.74
N LYS A 132 -24.55 9.72 3.44
CA LYS A 132 -23.50 9.35 2.48
C LYS A 132 -22.58 10.55 2.22
N ARG A 133 -21.55 10.74 3.04
CA ARG A 133 -20.53 11.79 2.91
C ARG A 133 -19.41 11.39 1.94
N THR A 134 -19.77 10.98 0.74
CA THR A 134 -18.82 10.53 -0.29
C THR A 134 -17.78 11.60 -0.64
N TRP A 135 -18.13 12.89 -0.49
CA TRP A 135 -17.22 14.01 -0.73
C TRP A 135 -15.94 13.94 0.11
N ILE A 136 -15.97 13.39 1.33
CA ILE A 136 -14.78 13.25 2.19
C ILE A 136 -13.80 12.29 1.51
N THR A 137 -14.26 11.08 1.19
CA THR A 137 -13.44 10.06 0.53
C THR A 137 -12.97 10.53 -0.85
N THR A 138 -13.83 11.17 -1.64
CA THR A 138 -13.48 11.67 -2.98
C THR A 138 -12.40 12.75 -2.89
N THR A 139 -12.53 13.71 -1.97
CA THR A 139 -11.54 14.78 -1.81
C THR A 139 -10.19 14.24 -1.35
N LEU A 140 -10.18 13.28 -0.41
CA LEU A 140 -8.96 12.61 0.05
C LEU A 140 -8.27 11.84 -1.07
N PHE A 141 -9.05 11.12 -1.89
CA PHE A 141 -8.50 10.37 -3.02
C PHE A 141 -7.86 11.30 -4.06
N ILE A 142 -8.56 12.38 -4.46
CA ILE A 142 -8.03 13.37 -5.40
C ILE A 142 -6.78 14.04 -4.85
N GLY A 143 -6.79 14.43 -3.57
CA GLY A 143 -5.66 15.07 -2.90
C GLY A 143 -4.42 14.19 -2.90
N ILE A 144 -4.57 12.93 -2.49
CA ILE A 144 -3.44 11.97 -2.45
C ILE A 144 -2.93 11.66 -3.84
N PHE A 145 -3.83 11.40 -4.78
CA PHE A 145 -3.45 11.18 -6.18
C PHE A 145 -2.58 12.33 -6.70
N THR A 146 -3.00 13.57 -6.43
CA THR A 146 -2.28 14.77 -6.84
C THR A 146 -0.92 14.89 -6.15
N ILE A 147 -0.86 14.71 -4.82
CA ILE A 147 0.39 14.80 -4.04
C ILE A 147 1.40 13.75 -4.52
N CYS A 148 0.98 12.50 -4.72
CA CYS A 148 1.86 11.43 -5.18
C CYS A 148 2.44 11.71 -6.57
N HIS A 149 1.63 12.22 -7.50
CA HIS A 149 2.11 12.62 -8.82
C HIS A 149 3.08 13.80 -8.77
N VAL A 150 2.78 14.81 -7.94
CA VAL A 150 3.67 15.97 -7.76
C VAL A 150 5.02 15.53 -7.17
N GLU A 151 5.02 14.64 -6.18
CA GLU A 151 6.27 14.13 -5.60
C GLU A 151 7.03 13.22 -6.54
N ALA A 152 6.36 12.33 -7.27
CA ALA A 152 6.99 11.49 -8.29
C ALA A 152 7.63 12.36 -9.39
N ALA A 153 6.91 13.36 -9.87
CA ALA A 153 7.44 14.34 -10.81
C ALA A 153 8.61 15.13 -10.21
N PHE A 154 8.55 15.50 -8.93
CA PHE A 154 9.64 16.20 -8.26
C PHE A 154 10.91 15.32 -8.10
N VAL A 155 10.77 14.03 -7.86
CA VAL A 155 11.92 13.11 -7.84
C VAL A 155 12.57 13.00 -9.22
N ILE A 156 11.77 12.89 -10.28
CA ILE A 156 12.25 12.70 -11.65
C ILE A 156 12.81 14.01 -12.23
N PHE A 157 12.07 15.10 -12.10
CA PHE A 157 12.34 16.40 -12.71
C PHE A 157 12.95 17.42 -11.75
N GLY A 158 13.04 17.18 -10.44
CA GLY A 158 13.55 18.16 -9.47
C GLY A 158 14.97 18.65 -9.78
N SER A 159 15.74 17.85 -10.52
CA SER A 159 17.05 18.24 -11.06
C SER A 159 17.02 19.37 -12.09
N THR A 160 15.91 19.56 -12.81
CA THR A 160 15.73 20.63 -13.82
C THR A 160 15.35 21.97 -13.19
N LEU A 161 14.85 21.97 -11.95
CA LEU A 161 14.50 23.16 -11.17
C LEU A 161 15.69 23.78 -10.42
N GLY A 162 16.92 23.35 -10.71
CA GLY A 162 18.15 23.89 -10.12
C GLY A 162 18.61 23.22 -8.82
N SER A 163 17.92 22.16 -8.36
CA SER A 163 18.36 21.34 -7.23
C SER A 163 19.15 20.11 -7.70
N SER A 164 20.01 19.51 -6.88
CA SER A 164 20.67 18.24 -7.24
C SER A 164 19.65 17.08 -7.14
N ALA A 165 19.84 16.00 -7.90
CA ALA A 165 18.98 14.80 -7.81
C ALA A 165 18.95 14.20 -6.38
N MET A 166 20.05 14.33 -5.64
CA MET A 166 20.10 13.99 -4.23
C MET A 166 19.17 14.87 -3.39
N HIS A 167 19.15 16.18 -3.66
CA HIS A 167 18.29 17.10 -2.93
C HIS A 167 16.81 16.81 -3.17
N SER A 168 16.40 16.54 -4.42
CA SER A 168 14.99 16.25 -4.72
C SER A 168 14.52 14.96 -4.03
N VAL A 169 15.35 13.91 -4.03
CA VAL A 169 15.07 12.66 -3.31
C VAL A 169 14.99 12.91 -1.81
N MET A 170 15.98 13.59 -1.21
CA MET A 170 15.97 13.86 0.24
C MET A 170 14.76 14.65 0.69
N VAL A 171 14.32 15.65 -0.09
CA VAL A 171 13.11 16.43 0.21
C VAL A 171 11.87 15.54 0.13
N ALA A 172 11.71 14.74 -0.93
CA ALA A 172 10.56 13.83 -1.05
C ALA A 172 10.50 12.82 0.10
N VAL A 173 11.65 12.26 0.50
CA VAL A 173 11.76 11.37 1.66
C VAL A 173 11.40 12.10 2.95
N GLY A 174 11.91 13.32 3.13
CA GLY A 174 11.60 14.15 4.29
C GLY A 174 10.11 14.43 4.44
N VAL A 175 9.43 14.79 3.35
CA VAL A 175 7.98 15.02 3.34
C VAL A 175 7.22 13.74 3.68
N ALA A 176 7.60 12.60 3.09
CA ALA A 176 6.98 11.30 3.38
C ALA A 176 7.16 10.86 4.85
N VAL A 177 8.34 11.07 5.44
CA VAL A 177 8.60 10.72 6.85
C VAL A 177 7.82 11.63 7.80
N VAL A 178 7.78 12.94 7.53
CA VAL A 178 7.03 13.90 8.34
C VAL A 178 5.53 13.59 8.29
N SER A 179 4.98 13.36 7.10
CA SER A 179 3.57 13.03 6.91
C SER A 179 3.18 11.72 7.61
N ALA A 180 4.01 10.67 7.49
CA ALA A 180 3.82 9.40 8.19
C ALA A 180 3.85 9.58 9.71
N THR A 181 4.79 10.38 10.23
CA THR A 181 4.90 10.67 11.67
C THR A 181 3.66 11.39 12.20
N ILE A 182 3.23 12.46 11.52
CA ILE A 182 2.02 13.21 11.89
C ILE A 182 0.80 12.28 11.88
N SER A 183 0.67 11.45 10.84
CA SER A 183 -0.44 10.50 10.69
C SER A 183 -0.41 9.43 11.77
N GLY A 184 0.78 8.93 12.15
CA GLY A 184 0.95 7.96 13.23
C GLY A 184 0.52 8.52 14.58
N VAL A 185 0.92 9.76 14.88
CA VAL A 185 0.52 10.45 16.13
C VAL A 185 -0.98 10.70 16.14
N ALA A 186 -1.55 11.29 15.08
CA ALA A 186 -2.97 11.54 14.95
C ALA A 186 -3.78 10.24 15.07
N GLY A 187 -3.30 9.18 14.43
CA GLY A 187 -3.85 7.84 14.51
C GLY A 187 -3.88 7.28 15.94
N ALA A 188 -2.75 7.37 16.66
CA ALA A 188 -2.67 6.93 18.06
C ALA A 188 -3.63 7.72 18.96
N VAL A 189 -3.80 9.03 18.72
CA VAL A 189 -4.76 9.87 19.44
C VAL A 189 -6.19 9.42 19.16
N ILE A 190 -6.58 9.21 17.90
CA ILE A 190 -7.91 8.72 17.51
C ILE A 190 -8.19 7.35 18.15
N PHE A 191 -7.21 6.44 18.13
CA PHE A 191 -7.34 5.13 18.77
C PHE A 191 -7.62 5.25 20.27
N LYS A 192 -6.89 6.13 20.99
CA LYS A 192 -7.13 6.39 22.41
C LYS A 192 -8.52 6.98 22.65
N ILE A 193 -8.94 7.95 21.85
CA ILE A 193 -10.28 8.56 21.95
C ILE A 193 -11.37 7.50 21.77
N ASN A 194 -11.26 6.67 20.74
CA ASN A 194 -12.24 5.61 20.45
C ASN A 194 -12.28 4.57 21.58
N ALA A 195 -11.12 4.19 22.15
CA ALA A 195 -11.06 3.29 23.29
C ALA A 195 -11.72 3.89 24.55
N SER A 196 -11.49 5.17 24.84
CA SER A 196 -12.13 5.87 25.96
C SER A 196 -13.65 6.00 25.77
N ARG A 197 -14.11 6.28 24.54
CA ARG A 197 -15.54 6.33 24.21
C ARG A 197 -16.19 4.97 24.37
N LEU A 198 -15.56 3.91 23.87
CA LEU A 198 -16.06 2.54 24.02
C LEU A 198 -16.18 2.15 25.50
N LYS A 199 -15.19 2.49 26.33
CA LYS A 199 -15.28 2.26 27.78
C LYS A 199 -16.45 2.99 28.42
N ARG A 200 -16.71 4.26 28.05
CA ARG A 200 -17.91 4.98 28.53
C ARG A 200 -19.19 4.29 28.10
N VAL A 201 -19.28 3.81 26.87
CA VAL A 201 -20.46 3.09 26.38
C VAL A 201 -20.71 1.80 27.18
N ASP A 202 -19.66 1.09 27.59
CA ASP A 202 -19.80 -0.10 28.44
C ASP A 202 -20.14 0.24 29.90
N ASP A 203 -19.64 1.37 30.42
CA ASP A 203 -19.84 1.80 31.81
C ASP A 203 -21.20 2.52 32.05
N THR A 204 -21.78 3.16 31.01
CA THR A 204 -23.09 3.85 31.11
C THR A 204 -24.15 3.09 30.30
N CYS A 205 -25.14 2.51 30.99
CA CYS A 205 -26.31 1.83 30.39
C CYS A 205 -27.27 2.77 29.63
N ASP A 206 -26.94 4.04 29.44
CA ASP A 206 -27.84 5.05 28.89
C ASP A 206 -27.32 5.67 27.59
N GLU A 207 -28.28 5.98 26.71
CA GLU A 207 -28.23 6.74 25.45
C GLU A 207 -27.51 6.14 24.22
N TYR A 208 -26.64 5.14 24.34
CA TYR A 208 -25.91 4.64 23.17
C TYR A 208 -26.64 3.50 22.45
N THR A 209 -26.93 3.71 21.16
CA THR A 209 -27.53 2.67 20.30
C THR A 209 -26.52 1.54 20.03
N LEU A 210 -27.02 0.31 19.89
CA LEU A 210 -26.23 -0.88 19.54
C LEU A 210 -25.34 -0.63 18.29
N GLY A 211 -25.82 0.18 17.35
CA GLY A 211 -25.08 0.61 16.16
C GLY A 211 -23.82 1.42 16.46
N MET A 212 -23.85 2.33 17.45
CA MET A 212 -22.67 3.10 17.86
C MET A 212 -21.56 2.19 18.40
N LYS A 213 -21.95 1.22 19.25
CA LYS A 213 -21.01 0.24 19.82
C LYS A 213 -20.37 -0.60 18.72
N TYR A 214 -21.16 -1.05 17.75
CA TYR A 214 -20.67 -1.77 16.58
C TYR A 214 -19.67 -0.94 15.77
N GLN A 215 -20.02 0.30 15.44
CA GLN A 215 -19.13 1.20 14.68
C GLN A 215 -17.81 1.48 15.40
N LEU A 216 -17.83 1.64 16.73
CA LEU A 216 -16.61 1.83 17.52
C LEU A 216 -15.71 0.59 17.51
N LEU A 217 -16.30 -0.61 17.62
CA LEU A 217 -15.56 -1.87 17.57
C LEU A 217 -14.97 -2.12 16.18
N GLU A 218 -15.77 -1.91 15.13
CA GLU A 218 -15.31 -2.06 13.75
C GLU A 218 -14.23 -1.04 13.41
N ASN A 219 -14.39 0.23 13.82
CA ASN A 219 -13.35 1.23 13.68
C ASN A 219 -12.06 0.83 14.40
N ARG A 220 -12.14 0.26 15.60
CA ARG A 220 -10.97 -0.21 16.35
C ARG A 220 -10.27 -1.37 15.65
N ARG A 221 -11.04 -2.34 15.14
CA ARG A 221 -10.53 -3.49 14.36
C ARG A 221 -9.83 -3.03 13.09
N ALA A 222 -10.51 -2.21 12.27
CA ALA A 222 -9.96 -1.64 11.05
C ALA A 222 -8.70 -0.81 11.33
N PHE A 223 -8.69 -0.04 12.42
CA PHE A 223 -7.55 0.77 12.80
C PHE A 223 -6.31 -0.06 13.16
N LYS A 224 -6.47 -1.23 13.81
CA LYS A 224 -5.35 -2.14 14.08
C LYS A 224 -4.71 -2.67 12.79
N LEU A 225 -5.53 -3.07 11.81
CA LEU A 225 -5.04 -3.51 10.50
C LEU A 225 -4.29 -2.38 9.79
N LEU A 226 -4.91 -1.20 9.73
CA LEU A 226 -4.35 -0.02 9.07
C LEU A 226 -3.02 0.40 9.70
N LEU A 227 -2.93 0.39 11.03
CA LEU A 227 -1.69 0.71 11.74
C LEU A 227 -0.59 -0.32 11.43
N LEU A 228 -0.92 -1.61 11.41
CA LEU A 228 0.02 -2.68 11.08
C LEU A 228 0.56 -2.54 9.64
N VAL A 229 -0.35 -2.42 8.67
CA VAL A 229 -0.02 -2.26 7.24
C VAL A 229 0.80 -0.98 7.02
N SER A 230 0.41 0.13 7.63
CA SER A 230 1.13 1.40 7.50
C SER A 230 2.50 1.40 8.16
N SER A 231 2.63 0.78 9.34
CA SER A 231 3.92 0.71 10.03
C SER A 231 4.91 -0.08 9.19
N PHE A 232 4.47 -1.23 8.65
CA PHE A 232 5.29 -2.05 7.78
C PHE A 232 5.65 -1.30 6.48
N SER A 233 4.66 -0.67 5.83
CA SER A 233 4.87 0.12 4.61
C SER A 233 5.84 1.28 4.83
N SER A 234 5.71 2.01 5.94
CA SER A 234 6.61 3.11 6.31
C SER A 234 8.06 2.62 6.49
N ILE A 235 8.26 1.49 7.16
CA ILE A 235 9.58 0.87 7.33
C ILE A 235 10.17 0.50 5.97
N THR A 236 9.39 -0.13 5.10
CA THR A 236 9.80 -0.46 3.73
C THR A 236 10.21 0.78 2.95
N VAL A 237 9.38 1.82 2.93
CA VAL A 237 9.65 3.06 2.19
C VAL A 237 10.91 3.74 2.71
N VAL A 238 11.05 3.94 4.03
CA VAL A 238 12.25 4.54 4.62
C VAL A 238 13.51 3.75 4.26
N THR A 239 13.45 2.42 4.37
CA THR A 239 14.59 1.55 4.03
C THR A 239 14.94 1.64 2.55
N ALA A 240 13.93 1.65 1.67
CA ALA A 240 14.11 1.84 0.23
C ALA A 240 14.77 3.20 -0.06
N CYS A 241 14.29 4.27 0.56
CA CYS A 241 14.84 5.61 0.40
C CYS A 241 16.31 5.71 0.85
N VAL A 242 16.72 4.98 1.90
CA VAL A 242 18.13 4.87 2.31
C VAL A 242 18.97 4.22 1.20
N PHE A 243 18.53 3.08 0.67
CA PHE A 243 19.25 2.42 -0.44
C PHE A 243 19.32 3.30 -1.69
N LEU A 244 18.23 4.00 -2.03
CA LEU A 244 18.20 4.93 -3.14
C LEU A 244 19.23 6.06 -2.95
N THR A 245 19.27 6.66 -1.75
CA THR A 245 20.21 7.75 -1.43
C THR A 245 21.66 7.27 -1.49
N LEU A 246 21.96 6.10 -0.92
CA LEU A 246 23.28 5.48 -0.99
C LEU A 246 23.68 5.17 -2.44
N GLY A 247 22.74 4.70 -3.25
CA GLY A 247 22.92 4.49 -4.69
C GLY A 247 23.33 5.77 -5.40
N ILE A 248 22.63 6.88 -5.15
CA ILE A 248 22.92 8.19 -5.77
C ILE A 248 24.29 8.72 -5.33
N VAL A 249 24.61 8.68 -4.04
CA VAL A 249 25.89 9.19 -3.51
C VAL A 249 27.09 8.42 -4.08
N MET A 250 26.93 7.11 -4.30
CA MET A 250 28.01 6.24 -4.74
C MET A 250 28.15 6.14 -6.27
N VAL A 251 27.31 6.84 -7.05
CA VAL A 251 27.37 6.83 -8.53
C VAL A 251 28.75 7.19 -9.05
N GLU A 252 29.34 8.28 -8.55
CA GLU A 252 30.61 8.79 -9.07
C GLU A 252 31.82 8.01 -8.52
N SER A 253 31.73 7.56 -7.26
CA SER A 253 32.83 6.87 -6.58
C SER A 253 32.97 5.41 -6.98
N SER A 254 31.84 4.69 -7.13
CA SER A 254 31.84 3.25 -7.40
C SER A 254 30.55 2.80 -8.09
N PRO A 255 30.51 2.80 -9.44
CA PRO A 255 29.32 2.46 -10.21
C PRO A 255 28.73 1.08 -9.88
N SER A 256 29.59 0.10 -9.59
CA SER A 256 29.17 -1.26 -9.18
C SER A 256 28.44 -1.28 -7.84
N TYR A 257 28.85 -0.45 -6.89
CA TYR A 257 28.17 -0.34 -5.60
C TYR A 257 26.82 0.38 -5.75
N SER A 258 26.78 1.44 -6.56
CA SER A 258 25.56 2.17 -6.90
C SER A 258 24.50 1.25 -7.52
N SER A 259 24.94 0.44 -8.49
CA SER A 259 24.18 -0.65 -9.11
C SER A 259 23.58 -1.62 -8.08
N MET A 260 24.41 -2.13 -7.16
CA MET A 260 23.98 -3.04 -6.11
C MET A 260 22.95 -2.39 -5.15
N MET A 261 23.13 -1.12 -4.79
CA MET A 261 22.15 -0.40 -3.96
C MET A 261 20.79 -0.24 -4.65
N GLY A 262 20.78 -0.02 -5.96
CA GLY A 262 19.54 -0.02 -6.74
C GLY A 262 18.83 -1.37 -6.76
N ALA A 263 19.58 -2.47 -6.85
CA ALA A 263 19.02 -3.82 -6.74
C ALA A 263 18.41 -4.07 -5.34
N PHE A 264 19.05 -3.61 -4.26
CA PHE A 264 18.49 -3.68 -2.91
C PHE A 264 17.24 -2.82 -2.75
N PHE A 265 17.22 -1.62 -3.33
CA PHE A 265 16.03 -0.77 -3.40
C PHE A 265 14.86 -1.51 -4.06
N ASP A 266 15.10 -2.14 -5.21
CA ASP A 266 14.06 -2.91 -5.89
C ASP A 266 13.59 -4.10 -5.05
N ALA A 267 14.52 -4.85 -4.47
CA ALA A 267 14.19 -6.03 -3.67
C ALA A 267 13.38 -5.67 -2.41
N ILE A 268 13.76 -4.62 -1.67
CA ILE A 268 13.05 -4.24 -0.44
C ILE A 268 11.63 -3.75 -0.74
N VAL A 269 11.46 -3.01 -1.83
CA VAL A 269 10.15 -2.52 -2.28
C VAL A 269 9.24 -3.70 -2.67
N THR A 270 9.77 -4.66 -3.41
CA THR A 270 9.05 -5.88 -3.81
C THR A 270 8.69 -6.80 -2.65
N ILE A 271 9.64 -7.06 -1.75
CA ILE A 271 9.38 -7.86 -0.55
C ILE A 271 8.36 -7.13 0.34
N GLY A 272 8.47 -5.80 0.41
CA GLY A 272 7.56 -4.94 1.12
C GLY A 272 6.11 -5.07 0.64
N SER A 273 5.89 -4.97 -0.68
CA SER A 273 4.55 -5.10 -1.26
C SER A 273 3.95 -6.48 -1.04
N LEU A 274 4.76 -7.53 -1.20
CA LEU A 274 4.31 -8.91 -0.96
C LEU A 274 3.93 -9.14 0.51
N ALA A 275 4.72 -8.61 1.45
CA ALA A 275 4.43 -8.74 2.86
C ALA A 275 3.15 -7.97 3.26
N VAL A 276 2.92 -6.78 2.70
CA VAL A 276 1.64 -6.05 2.89
C VAL A 276 0.47 -6.87 2.35
N LEU A 277 0.57 -7.42 1.14
CA LEU A 277 -0.46 -8.29 0.57
C LEU A 277 -0.78 -9.48 1.49
N CYS A 278 0.26 -10.14 2.00
CA CYS A 278 0.10 -11.22 2.97
C CYS A 278 -0.59 -10.75 4.25
N ILE A 279 -0.16 -9.63 4.84
CA ILE A 279 -0.80 -9.07 6.05
C ILE A 279 -2.28 -8.82 5.79
N VAL A 280 -2.63 -8.13 4.71
CA VAL A 280 -4.03 -7.80 4.36
C VAL A 280 -4.87 -9.07 4.19
N ILE A 281 -4.36 -10.09 3.50
CA ILE A 281 -5.06 -11.36 3.28
C ILE A 281 -5.24 -12.17 4.57
N PHE A 282 -4.21 -12.25 5.42
CA PHE A 282 -4.21 -13.13 6.58
C PHE A 282 -4.75 -12.48 7.86
N PHE A 283 -4.82 -11.14 7.92
CA PHE A 283 -5.30 -10.44 9.11
C PHE A 283 -6.81 -10.62 9.32
N GLU A 284 -7.59 -10.62 8.23
CA GLU A 284 -9.04 -10.72 8.31
C GLU A 284 -9.52 -12.17 8.19
N LYS A 285 -10.06 -12.71 9.28
CA LYS A 285 -10.52 -14.12 9.35
C LYS A 285 -11.52 -14.44 8.24
N ASP A 286 -12.45 -13.53 7.98
CA ASP A 286 -13.50 -13.70 6.97
C ASP A 286 -12.91 -13.77 5.56
N TRP A 287 -11.93 -12.91 5.25
CA TRP A 287 -11.25 -12.92 3.95
C TRP A 287 -10.45 -14.19 3.74
N ARG A 288 -9.73 -14.64 4.77
CA ARG A 288 -9.01 -15.92 4.73
C ARG A 288 -9.94 -17.08 4.42
N ILE A 289 -11.10 -17.16 5.09
CA ILE A 289 -12.08 -18.23 4.86
C ILE A 289 -12.58 -18.19 3.41
N ILE A 290 -12.92 -17.01 2.89
CA ILE A 290 -13.47 -16.88 1.54
C ILE A 290 -12.41 -17.21 0.48
N ILE A 291 -11.16 -16.81 0.69
CA ILE A 291 -10.04 -17.15 -0.19
C ILE A 291 -9.82 -18.66 -0.21
N VAL A 292 -9.77 -19.31 0.96
CA VAL A 292 -9.58 -20.77 1.08
C VAL A 292 -10.73 -21.52 0.39
N GLN A 293 -11.97 -21.04 0.53
CA GLN A 293 -13.14 -21.61 -0.17
C GLN A 293 -13.04 -21.46 -1.69
N ARG A 294 -12.65 -20.27 -2.19
CA ARG A 294 -12.51 -20.02 -3.63
C ARG A 294 -11.35 -20.79 -4.27
N LEU A 295 -10.28 -21.02 -3.52
CA LEU A 295 -9.15 -21.84 -3.95
C LEU A 295 -9.45 -23.35 -3.84
N GLY A 296 -10.63 -23.75 -3.38
CA GLY A 296 -11.00 -25.16 -3.23
C GLY A 296 -10.24 -25.88 -2.10
N LEU A 297 -9.62 -25.14 -1.19
CA LEU A 297 -8.79 -25.64 -0.09
C LEU A 297 -9.61 -25.95 1.17
N ASN A 298 -10.84 -26.44 0.99
CA ASN A 298 -11.87 -26.58 2.04
C ASN A 298 -11.40 -27.36 3.29
N ARG A 299 -10.41 -28.25 3.16
CA ARG A 299 -9.80 -29.00 4.26
C ARG A 299 -9.18 -28.11 5.36
N TRP A 300 -8.77 -26.88 5.02
CA TRP A 300 -8.20 -25.92 5.98
C TRP A 300 -9.26 -25.11 6.74
N VAL A 301 -10.50 -25.09 6.25
CA VAL A 301 -11.61 -24.34 6.87
C VAL A 301 -12.19 -25.08 8.08
N GLU A 302 -12.26 -26.41 8.03
CA GLU A 302 -12.73 -27.25 9.15
C GLU A 302 -11.86 -27.07 10.41
N ILE A 303 -10.54 -27.02 10.24
CA ILE A 303 -9.58 -26.84 11.35
C ILE A 303 -9.74 -25.47 12.03
N SER A 304 -10.18 -24.44 11.29
CA SER A 304 -10.37 -23.08 11.85
C SER A 304 -11.69 -22.89 12.60
N ARG A 305 -12.67 -23.80 12.44
CA ARG A 305 -13.96 -23.73 13.14
C ARG A 305 -13.95 -24.39 14.52
N ASP A 306 -13.04 -25.32 14.77
CA ASP A 306 -13.03 -26.16 15.98
C ASP A 306 -12.16 -25.60 17.14
N SER A 307 -11.65 -24.37 17.03
CA SER A 307 -10.92 -23.75 18.15
C SER A 307 -11.86 -23.44 19.32
N PRO A 308 -11.55 -23.91 20.55
CA PRO A 308 -12.45 -23.82 21.71
C PRO A 308 -12.76 -22.38 22.11
N ILE A 309 -14.03 -22.16 22.46
CA ILE A 309 -14.74 -20.89 22.80
C ILE A 309 -14.26 -20.31 24.15
N ILE A 310 -12.96 -20.32 24.44
CA ILE A 310 -12.43 -19.91 25.74
C ILE A 310 -11.65 -18.61 25.52
N ASN A 311 -12.32 -17.49 25.81
CA ASN A 311 -11.88 -16.09 25.68
C ASN A 311 -12.15 -15.43 24.32
N LEU A 312 -13.43 -15.29 23.96
CA LEU A 312 -13.84 -14.39 22.87
C LEU A 312 -13.49 -12.94 23.25
N ALA A 313 -12.75 -12.27 22.38
CA ALA A 313 -12.54 -10.83 22.52
C ALA A 313 -13.91 -10.10 22.45
N PRO A 314 -14.05 -8.90 23.06
CA PRO A 314 -15.30 -8.12 22.99
C PRO A 314 -15.79 -7.84 21.56
N GLU A 315 -14.86 -7.83 20.58
CA GLU A 315 -15.16 -7.71 19.15
C GLU A 315 -15.91 -8.94 18.60
N GLU A 316 -15.61 -10.12 19.14
CA GLU A 316 -16.10 -11.44 18.70
C GLU A 316 -17.44 -11.81 19.36
N SER A 317 -17.73 -11.27 20.56
CA SER A 317 -19.05 -11.42 21.20
C SER A 317 -20.13 -10.59 20.51
N VAL A 318 -19.79 -9.39 20.01
CA VAL A 318 -20.71 -8.53 19.28
C VAL A 318 -21.01 -9.10 17.89
N SER A 319 -20.01 -9.63 17.17
CA SER A 319 -20.25 -10.30 15.88
C SER A 319 -21.15 -11.53 16.03
N MET A 320 -21.00 -12.31 17.11
CA MET A 320 -21.92 -13.42 17.41
C MET A 320 -23.33 -12.93 17.72
N HIS A 321 -23.49 -11.83 18.46
CA HIS A 321 -24.80 -11.25 18.73
C HIS A 321 -25.52 -10.80 17.45
N PHE A 322 -24.81 -10.18 16.51
CA PHE A 322 -25.37 -9.83 15.20
C PHE A 322 -25.66 -11.07 14.33
N ALA A 323 -24.81 -12.10 14.37
CA ALA A 323 -25.09 -13.36 13.68
C ALA A 323 -26.33 -14.07 14.26
N GLU A 324 -26.56 -13.98 15.57
CA GLU A 324 -27.80 -14.43 16.20
C GLU A 324 -28.99 -13.58 15.76
N LEU A 325 -28.88 -12.24 15.78
CA LEU A 325 -29.94 -11.35 15.32
C LEU A 325 -30.29 -11.59 13.84
N GLU A 326 -29.31 -11.80 12.97
CA GLU A 326 -29.50 -12.14 11.56
C GLU A 326 -30.21 -13.49 11.40
N LYS A 327 -29.81 -14.49 12.19
CA LYS A 327 -30.45 -15.81 12.20
C LYS A 327 -31.90 -15.74 12.68
N HIS A 328 -32.18 -14.89 13.68
CA HIS A 328 -33.53 -14.63 14.17
C HIS A 328 -34.36 -13.86 13.14
N TRP A 329 -33.78 -12.86 12.47
CA TRP A 329 -34.41 -12.10 11.40
C TRP A 329 -34.79 -12.99 10.22
N ASN A 330 -33.85 -13.80 9.72
CA ASN A 330 -34.08 -14.72 8.61
C ASN A 330 -35.11 -15.81 8.94
N ARG A 331 -35.19 -16.24 10.20
CA ARG A 331 -36.28 -17.12 10.67
C ARG A 331 -37.63 -16.42 10.67
N SER A 332 -37.69 -15.16 11.10
CA SER A 332 -38.95 -14.40 11.12
C SER A 332 -39.50 -14.09 9.71
N VAL A 333 -38.61 -13.87 8.74
CA VAL A 333 -38.97 -13.62 7.34
C VAL A 333 -39.40 -14.89 6.60
N SER A 334 -38.93 -16.07 7.03
CA SER A 334 -39.32 -17.36 6.44
C SER A 334 -40.61 -17.96 7.01
N THR A 335 -41.19 -17.33 8.04
CA THR A 335 -42.47 -17.69 8.66
C THR A 335 -43.66 -16.83 8.21
N VAL A 336 -43.45 -15.89 7.27
CA VAL A 336 -44.49 -15.05 6.64
C VAL A 336 -44.67 -15.48 5.19
#